data_AF-A0A7U5XXR8-F1
#
_entry.id   AF-A0A7U5XXR8-F1
#
_cell.length_a   1.000
_cell.length_b   1.000
_cell.length_c   1.000
_cell.angle_alpha   90.00
_cell.angle_beta   90.00
_cell.angle_gamma   90.00
#
_symmetry.space_group_name_H-M   'P 1'
#
loop_
_entity.id
_entity.type
_entity.pdbx_description
1 polymer ?
#
loop_
_entity_poly.entity_id
_entity_poly.type
_entity_poly.pdbx_seq_one_letter_code
_entity_poly.pdbx_strand_id
1 'polypeptide(L)'
;MTEFGRLEQLYHEPENQSPRFHTPDLISACVSVVFDDVAAADRIFHYIHTALLLRPTDTPKHTAAIWRSQYELLLALQRSPRNRQPNPQFNLDHFTTACVHLALDRSDAKHTIFEHARRNTAKRASAIT
;
A
#
# COMPACT_ATOMS: atom_id res chain seq x y z
N MET A 1 16.84 -0.65 4.61
CA MET A 1 16.27 -0.40 3.27
C MET A 1 14.85 0.14 3.44
N THR A 2 14.46 1.19 2.73
CA THR A 2 13.11 1.78 2.85
C THR A 2 12.07 0.92 2.14
N GLU A 3 10.80 1.07 2.51
CA GLU A 3 9.64 0.40 1.93
C GLU A 3 9.55 0.67 0.42
N PHE A 4 9.67 1.94 0.03
CA PHE A 4 9.69 2.32 -1.39
C PHE A 4 10.97 1.87 -2.11
N GLY A 5 12.11 1.76 -1.43
CA GLY A 5 13.32 1.15 -2.01
C GLY A 5 13.11 -0.34 -2.34
N ARG A 6 12.40 -1.08 -1.47
CA ARG A 6 11.99 -2.47 -1.75
C ARG A 6 10.98 -2.53 -2.90
N LEU A 7 10.06 -1.57 -2.99
CA LEU A 7 9.11 -1.48 -4.10
C LEU A 7 9.80 -1.17 -5.44
N GLU A 8 10.81 -0.31 -5.45
CA GLU A 8 11.62 -0.03 -6.63
C GLU A 8 12.39 -1.28 -7.08
N GLN A 9 12.91 -2.08 -6.15
CA GLN A 9 13.49 -3.39 -6.50
C GLN A 9 12.45 -4.29 -7.17
N LEU A 10 11.23 -4.37 -6.62
CA LEU A 10 10.13 -5.12 -7.21
C LEU A 10 9.78 -4.62 -8.62
N TYR A 11 9.84 -3.31 -8.87
CA TYR A 11 9.61 -2.74 -10.19
C TYR A 11 10.64 -3.22 -11.23
N HIS A 12 11.88 -3.45 -10.81
CA HIS A 12 12.98 -3.93 -11.65
C HIS A 12 13.07 -5.47 -11.77
N GLU A 13 12.18 -6.22 -11.11
CA GLU A 13 12.15 -7.67 -11.20
C GLU A 13 11.81 -8.15 -12.63
N PRO A 14 12.43 -9.26 -13.08
CA PRO A 14 12.21 -9.77 -14.43
C PRO A 14 10.78 -10.28 -14.67
N GLU A 15 9.99 -10.65 -13.66
CA GLU A 15 8.59 -11.01 -13.90
C GLU A 15 7.69 -9.79 -14.19
N ASN A 16 8.17 -8.56 -13.97
CA ASN A 16 7.44 -7.33 -14.29
C ASN A 16 7.57 -6.93 -15.78
N GLN A 17 7.33 -7.87 -16.70
CA GLN A 17 7.61 -7.68 -18.13
C GLN A 17 6.39 -7.65 -19.04
N SER A 18 5.22 -8.17 -18.67
CA SER A 18 4.03 -8.15 -19.54
C SER A 18 2.70 -8.46 -18.82
N PRO A 19 1.79 -7.46 -18.67
CA PRO A 19 2.07 -6.03 -18.79
C PRO A 19 3.07 -5.58 -17.71
N ARG A 20 3.90 -4.58 -18.02
CA ARG A 20 4.76 -3.95 -17.02
C ARG A 20 3.93 -3.01 -16.15
N PHE A 21 3.94 -3.25 -14.85
CA PHE A 21 3.26 -2.41 -13.86
C PHE A 21 4.16 -1.26 -13.43
N HIS A 22 3.61 -0.05 -13.46
CA HIS A 22 4.29 1.14 -12.96
C HIS A 22 4.10 1.29 -11.46
N THR A 23 4.87 2.19 -10.84
CA THR A 23 4.83 2.45 -9.40
C THR A 23 3.41 2.65 -8.85
N PRO A 24 2.49 3.43 -9.47
CA PRO A 24 1.11 3.56 -8.97
C PRO A 24 0.32 2.25 -8.97
N ASP A 25 0.54 1.37 -9.96
CA ASP A 25 -0.09 0.05 -10.01
C ASP A 25 0.44 -0.85 -8.89
N LEU A 26 1.74 -0.83 -8.64
CA LEU A 26 2.38 -1.65 -7.60
C LEU A 26 1.98 -1.18 -6.19
N ILE A 27 1.92 0.13 -5.94
CA ILE A 27 1.43 0.67 -4.65
C ILE A 27 -0.04 0.30 -4.46
N SER A 28 -0.87 0.50 -5.49
CA SER A 28 -2.30 0.14 -5.41
C SER A 28 -2.49 -1.36 -5.22
N ALA A 29 -1.66 -2.20 -5.83
CA ALA A 29 -1.66 -3.63 -5.58
C ALA A 29 -1.30 -3.96 -4.13
N CYS A 30 -0.27 -3.33 -3.55
CA CYS A 30 0.08 -3.50 -2.13
C CYS A 30 -1.11 -3.16 -1.22
N VAL A 31 -1.82 -2.05 -1.49
CA VAL A 31 -3.04 -1.69 -0.75
C VAL A 31 -4.08 -2.80 -0.87
N SER A 32 -4.37 -3.28 -2.09
CA SER A 32 -5.34 -4.36 -2.28
C SER A 32 -4.93 -5.67 -1.57
N VAL A 33 -3.66 -6.04 -1.61
CA VAL A 33 -3.14 -7.24 -0.93
C VAL A 33 -3.37 -7.18 0.58
N VAL A 34 -3.18 -6.01 1.20
CA VAL A 34 -3.38 -5.85 2.64
C VAL A 34 -4.88 -5.85 2.99
N PHE A 35 -5.70 -5.21 2.16
CA PHE A 35 -7.15 -5.12 2.39
C PHE A 35 -7.95 -6.38 2.04
N ASP A 36 -7.33 -7.37 1.41
CA ASP A 36 -7.90 -8.72 1.28
C ASP A 36 -7.98 -9.45 2.64
N ASP A 37 -7.26 -8.97 3.66
CA ASP A 37 -7.34 -9.46 5.04
C ASP A 37 -8.43 -8.73 5.83
N VAL A 38 -9.30 -9.49 6.51
CA VAL A 38 -10.34 -8.95 7.39
C VAL A 38 -9.79 -8.09 8.54
N ALA A 39 -8.54 -8.33 8.96
CA ALA A 39 -7.85 -7.57 10.01
C ALA A 39 -6.93 -6.47 9.46
N ALA A 40 -7.10 -6.05 8.20
CA ALA A 40 -6.25 -5.05 7.54
C ALA A 40 -6.07 -3.77 8.37
N ALA A 41 -7.17 -3.20 8.88
CA ALA A 41 -7.13 -1.97 9.66
C ALA A 41 -6.27 -2.11 10.92
N ASP A 42 -6.45 -3.20 11.68
CA ASP A 42 -5.67 -3.48 12.88
C ASP A 42 -4.18 -3.61 12.59
N ARG A 43 -3.82 -4.35 11.54
CA ARG A 43 -2.42 -4.54 11.13
C ARG A 43 -1.77 -3.23 10.70
N ILE A 44 -2.48 -2.42 9.92
CA ILE A 44 -2.00 -1.12 9.46
C ILE A 44 -1.77 -0.18 10.65
N PHE A 45 -2.76 0.00 11.53
CA PHE A 45 -2.60 0.86 12.69
C PHE A 45 -1.50 0.35 13.62
N HIS A 46 -1.44 -0.96 13.86
CA HIS A 46 -0.38 -1.56 14.67
C HIS A 46 1.01 -1.19 14.13
N TYR A 47 1.27 -1.40 12.84
CA TYR A 47 2.55 -1.07 12.22
C TYR A 47 2.88 0.43 12.34
N ILE A 48 1.91 1.31 12.07
CA ILE A 48 2.12 2.76 12.16
C ILE A 48 2.50 3.16 13.60
N HIS A 49 1.80 2.62 14.59
CA HIS A 49 2.05 2.94 16.00
C HIS A 49 3.37 2.38 16.53
N THR A 50 3.81 1.21 16.08
CA THR A 50 4.99 0.54 16.64
C THR A 50 6.27 0.80 15.86
N ALA A 51 6.20 0.87 14.53
CA ALA A 51 7.39 0.99 13.68
C ALA A 51 7.55 2.38 13.08
N LEU A 52 6.45 3.02 12.66
CA LEU A 52 6.54 4.27 11.92
C LEU A 52 6.74 5.49 12.83
N LEU A 53 6.07 5.54 13.99
CA LEU A 53 6.23 6.62 14.97
C LEU A 53 7.62 6.68 15.61
N LEU A 54 8.32 5.56 15.69
CA LEU A 54 9.67 5.48 16.26
C LEU A 54 10.77 5.88 15.25
N ARG A 55 10.40 6.19 14.00
CA ARG A 55 11.36 6.46 12.93
C ARG A 55 11.87 7.90 12.98
N PRO A 56 13.16 8.15 12.68
CA PRO A 56 13.67 9.51 12.57
C PRO A 56 12.93 10.34 11.51
N THR A 57 12.65 11.59 11.87
CA THR A 57 11.82 12.57 11.14
C THR A 57 12.33 12.91 9.73
N ASP A 58 13.56 12.52 9.41
CA ASP A 58 14.24 12.79 8.14
C ASP A 58 13.96 11.73 7.06
N THR A 59 12.98 10.85 7.31
CA THR A 59 12.55 9.88 6.30
C THR A 59 11.82 10.64 5.17
N PRO A 60 12.26 10.51 3.90
CA PRO A 60 11.65 11.24 2.80
C PRO A 60 10.17 10.90 2.69
N LYS A 61 9.33 11.94 2.72
CA LYS A 61 7.89 11.81 2.51
C LYS A 61 7.67 11.45 1.05
N HIS A 62 7.05 10.31 0.81
CA HIS A 62 6.75 9.85 -0.55
C HIS A 62 5.28 10.08 -0.86
N THR A 63 4.99 11.13 -1.64
CA THR A 63 3.64 11.33 -2.19
C THR A 63 3.37 10.23 -3.20
N ALA A 64 2.60 9.23 -2.79
CA ALA A 64 2.28 8.08 -3.64
C ALA A 64 1.06 8.40 -4.51
N ALA A 65 1.23 8.39 -5.83
CA ALA A 65 0.10 8.30 -6.75
C ALA A 65 -0.52 6.91 -6.64
N ILE A 66 -1.84 6.85 -6.40
CA ILE A 66 -2.61 5.61 -6.29
C ILE A 66 -3.93 5.73 -7.05
N TRP A 67 -4.47 4.59 -7.46
CA TRP A 67 -5.76 4.54 -8.16
C TRP A 67 -6.92 4.85 -7.21
N ARG A 68 -8.01 5.41 -7.76
CA ARG A 68 -9.15 5.92 -6.99
C ARG A 68 -9.76 4.89 -6.03
N SER A 69 -9.97 3.65 -6.46
CA SER A 69 -10.58 2.62 -5.60
C SER A 69 -9.71 2.28 -4.40
N GLN A 70 -8.39 2.23 -4.57
CA GLN A 70 -7.45 2.02 -3.45
C GLN A 70 -7.32 3.28 -2.59
N TYR A 71 -7.39 4.47 -3.19
CA TYR A 71 -7.44 5.72 -2.45
C TYR A 71 -8.65 5.78 -1.50
N GLU A 72 -9.83 5.36 -1.96
CA GLU A 72 -11.05 5.36 -1.15
C GLU A 72 -10.94 4.42 0.06
N LEU A 73 -10.26 3.28 -0.07
CA LEU A 73 -9.95 2.38 1.06
C LEU A 73 -9.10 3.08 2.14
N LEU A 74 -8.03 3.77 1.72
CA LEU A 74 -7.16 4.48 2.65
C LEU A 74 -7.85 5.72 3.25
N LEU A 75 -8.69 6.40 2.47
CA LEU A 75 -9.49 7.52 2.94
C LEU A 75 -10.50 7.07 4.01
N ALA A 76 -11.09 5.88 3.86
CA ALA A 76 -11.97 5.29 4.87
C ALA A 76 -11.21 5.03 6.18
N LEU A 77 -9.97 4.51 6.12
CA LEU A 77 -9.11 4.36 7.30
C LEU A 77 -8.78 5.71 7.94
N GLN A 78 -8.43 6.71 7.13
CA GLN A 78 -8.10 8.05 7.62
C GLN A 78 -9.28 8.71 8.35
N ARG A 79 -10.52 8.44 7.90
CA ARG A 79 -11.74 8.96 8.52
C ARG A 79 -12.24 8.11 9.68
N SER A 80 -11.61 6.97 9.95
CA SER A 80 -12.04 6.05 11.02
C SER A 80 -11.90 6.70 12.41
N PRO A 81 -12.71 6.27 13.41
CA PRO A 81 -12.58 6.76 14.78
C PRO A 81 -11.19 6.56 15.39
N ARG A 82 -10.44 5.55 14.91
CA ARG A 82 -9.08 5.24 15.37
C ARG A 82 -8.03 6.24 14.92
N ASN A 83 -8.32 7.01 13.88
CA ASN A 83 -7.49 8.11 13.41
C ASN A 83 -7.99 9.49 13.89
N ARG A 84 -8.89 9.49 14.89
CA ARG A 84 -9.51 10.70 15.45
C ARG A 84 -9.16 10.84 16.92
N GLN A 85 -9.17 12.08 17.41
CA GLN A 85 -8.95 12.41 18.81
C GLN A 85 -9.83 11.53 19.72
N PRO A 86 -9.25 10.89 20.77
CA PRO A 86 -7.94 11.16 21.40
C PRO A 86 -6.71 10.51 20.74
N ASN A 87 -6.88 9.74 19.67
CA ASN A 87 -5.77 9.04 19.01
C ASN A 87 -4.93 10.00 18.13
N PRO A 88 -3.64 9.70 17.90
CA PRO A 88 -2.82 10.47 16.97
C PRO A 88 -3.38 10.40 15.55
N GLN A 89 -3.23 11.50 14.80
CA GLN A 89 -3.72 11.60 13.43
C GLN A 89 -2.61 11.23 12.44
N PHE A 90 -2.92 10.28 11.57
CA PHE A 90 -2.07 9.85 10.47
C PHE A 90 -2.64 10.30 9.13
N ASN A 91 -1.73 10.57 8.19
CA ASN A 91 -2.06 10.96 6.82
C ASN A 91 -2.06 9.74 5.89
N LEU A 92 -2.45 9.96 4.62
CA LEU A 92 -2.44 8.93 3.59
C LEU A 92 -1.05 8.33 3.36
N ASP A 93 0.02 9.12 3.47
CA ASP A 93 1.39 8.64 3.26
C ASP A 93 1.81 7.60 4.32
N HIS A 94 1.36 7.76 5.57
CA HIS A 94 1.59 6.76 6.61
C HIS A 94 0.86 5.45 6.28
N PHE A 95 -0.39 5.54 5.81
CA PHE A 95 -1.17 4.36 5.45
C PHE A 95 -0.61 3.65 4.20
N THR A 96 -0.18 4.39 3.18
CA THR A 96 0.45 3.80 1.99
C THR A 96 1.77 3.12 2.34
N THR A 97 2.61 3.76 3.15
CA THR A 97 3.87 3.18 3.62
C THR A 97 3.63 1.89 4.40
N ALA A 98 2.66 1.88 5.31
CA ALA A 98 2.28 0.68 6.05
C ALA A 98 1.80 -0.43 5.12
N CYS A 99 0.95 -0.11 4.12
CA CYS A 99 0.48 -1.10 3.16
C CYS A 99 1.62 -1.70 2.33
N VAL A 100 2.56 -0.87 1.85
CA VAL A 100 3.74 -1.34 1.11
C VAL A 100 4.61 -2.24 1.97
N HIS A 101 4.87 -1.86 3.23
CA HIS A 101 5.61 -2.71 4.16
C HIS A 101 4.93 -4.07 4.33
N LEU A 102 3.66 -4.07 4.76
CA LEU A 102 2.91 -5.28 5.09
C LEU A 102 2.73 -6.19 3.87
N ALA A 103 2.53 -5.64 2.67
CA ALA A 103 2.44 -6.44 1.45
C ALA A 103 3.78 -7.10 1.10
N LEU A 104 4.89 -6.37 1.24
CA LEU A 104 6.23 -6.87 0.94
C LEU A 104 6.81 -7.80 2.01
N ASP A 105 6.28 -7.79 3.23
CA ASP A 105 6.71 -8.65 4.33
C ASP A 105 6.20 -10.09 4.21
N ARG A 106 5.24 -10.34 3.30
CA ARG A 106 4.74 -11.68 3.02
C ARG A 106 5.79 -12.56 2.33
N SER A 107 5.80 -13.85 2.64
CA SER A 107 6.69 -14.83 1.98
C SER A 107 6.47 -14.95 0.48
N ASP A 108 5.24 -14.72 0.01
CA ASP A 108 4.81 -14.79 -1.39
C ASP A 108 4.63 -13.39 -2.03
N ALA A 109 5.15 -12.34 -1.40
CA ALA A 109 4.87 -10.94 -1.73
C ALA A 109 4.91 -10.63 -3.23
N LYS A 110 5.98 -11.01 -3.93
CA LYS A 110 6.16 -10.71 -5.36
C LYS A 110 5.02 -11.24 -6.21
N HIS A 111 4.71 -12.53 -6.07
CA HIS A 111 3.66 -13.19 -6.84
C HIS A 111 2.30 -12.53 -6.55
N THR A 112 1.98 -12.35 -5.28
CA THR A 112 0.69 -11.83 -4.85
C THR A 112 0.49 -10.37 -5.25
N ILE A 113 1.52 -9.52 -5.16
CA ILE A 113 1.45 -8.13 -5.61
C ILE A 113 1.21 -8.06 -7.12
N PHE A 114 1.93 -8.84 -7.95
CA PHE A 114 1.70 -8.84 -9.39
C PHE A 114 0.33 -9.40 -9.78
N GLU A 115 -0.15 -10.43 -9.09
CA GLU A 115 -1.49 -10.94 -9.30
C GLU A 115 -2.56 -9.88 -8.99
N HIS A 116 -2.43 -9.18 -7.87
CA HIS A 116 -3.33 -8.09 -7.52
C HIS A 116 -3.23 -6.92 -8.49
N ALA A 117 -2.04 -6.58 -8.99
CA ALA A 117 -1.86 -5.57 -10.01
C ALA A 117 -2.64 -5.94 -11.30
N ARG A 118 -2.55 -7.20 -11.75
CA ARG A 118 -3.34 -7.72 -12.89
C ARG A 118 -4.84 -7.61 -12.63
N ARG A 119 -5.32 -8.10 -11.48
CA ARG A 119 -6.74 -8.07 -11.10
C ARG A 119 -7.27 -6.64 -11.04
N ASN A 120 -6.51 -5.72 -10.46
CA ASN A 120 -6.87 -4.31 -10.36
C ASN A 120 -6.97 -3.67 -11.74
N THR A 121 -6.00 -3.91 -12.63
CA THR A 121 -6.04 -3.42 -14.01
C THR A 121 -7.24 -3.96 -14.78
N ALA A 122 -7.52 -5.27 -14.66
CA ALA A 122 -8.70 -5.88 -15.28
C ALA A 122 -10.00 -5.24 -14.77
N LYS A 123 -10.16 -5.10 -13.45
CA LYS A 123 -11.34 -4.43 -12.85
C LYS A 123 -11.52 -3.00 -13.35
N ARG A 124 -10.43 -2.23 -13.49
CA ARG A 124 -10.49 -0.87 -14.05
C ARG A 124 -10.92 -0.88 -15.51
N ALA A 125 -10.36 -1.78 -16.33
CA ALA A 125 -10.72 -1.89 -17.73
C ALA A 125 -12.21 -2.25 -17.92
N SER A 126 -12.73 -3.17 -17.10
CA SER A 126 -14.15 -3.54 -17.11
C SER A 126 -15.08 -2.43 -16.64
N ALA A 127 -14.61 -1.46 -15.84
CA ALA A 127 -15.42 -0.34 -15.40
C ALA A 127 -15.52 0.79 -16.44
N ILE A 128 -14.73 0.72 -17.53
CA ILE A 128 -14.72 1.70 -18.63
C ILE A 128 -15.60 1.23 -19.80
N THR A 129 -15.87 -0.07 -19.88
CA THR A 129 -16.73 -0.70 -20.91
C THR A 129 -18.17 -0.72 -20.46
#